data_AF-A0A2G2X481-F1
#
_entry.id   AF-A0A2G2X481-F1
#
_cell.length_a   1.000
_cell.length_b   1.000
_cell.length_c   1.000
_cell.angle_alpha   90.00
_cell.angle_beta   90.00
_cell.angle_gamma   90.00
#
_symmetry.space_group_name_H-M   'P 1'
#
loop_
_entity.id
_entity.type
_entity.pdbx_description
1 polymer ?
#
loop_
_entity_poly.entity_id
_entity_poly.type
_entity_poly.pdbx_seq_one_letter_code
_entity_poly.pdbx_strand_id
1 'polypeptide(L)'
;MLFANDVVLIDETRGGVNDKLEVWRQTLESKGFWLSRTKTEYLECKFSDVTHEDEVVVKLDSQALKLSDDLHLNEVDSVRLLVSANQEWGLLGREPLEIFRLAAGLWYTERRDLITALYTLLRAVVLDQGLEPDLVADIQRFLDDLINAGVRRRLISLLKELNLEEPSGLGGPNCERYILDSRGALVERRAVVSRERLILAHCLVLSVLVVRASPKDVKDVFSALMDSAVGLSGSTDTLSHQITYSLLFSLVVALISDALSAVPDKTSVLSRDVSFRHEFQESVMVAGNDPVVEGYVDCLRSAWVVHLMLIHDGLDAKDTSASASSNNDIRNIYSCLEVIFSNNVFLSWLNKILLTPAYQNDDEDMIYMYNAYLHKMITCLLSHPLAKDKPHPAGLCCSDSSNISMGACPILQK
;
A
#
# COMPACT_ATOMS: atom_id res chain seq x y z
N MET A 1 -41.03 9.66 6.45
CA MET A 1 -40.73 11.09 6.23
C MET A 1 -39.72 11.10 5.10
N LEU A 2 -40.13 11.44 3.86
CA LEU A 2 -39.19 11.57 2.73
C LEU A 2 -38.39 12.85 2.96
N PHE A 3 -37.07 12.74 3.05
CA PHE A 3 -36.20 13.90 3.11
C PHE A 3 -35.99 14.41 1.67
N ALA A 4 -35.89 15.72 1.49
CA ALA A 4 -35.72 16.37 0.19
C ALA A 4 -34.41 15.96 -0.53
N ASN A 5 -33.52 15.24 0.16
CA ASN A 5 -32.21 14.84 -0.35
C ASN A 5 -32.26 13.61 -1.28
N ASP A 6 -33.41 12.92 -1.38
CA ASP A 6 -33.55 11.67 -2.14
C ASP A 6 -34.25 11.86 -3.50
N VAL A 7 -34.48 13.11 -3.94
CA VAL A 7 -35.21 13.41 -5.18
C VAL A 7 -34.35 14.31 -6.07
N VAL A 8 -33.86 13.74 -7.16
CA VAL A 8 -33.14 14.48 -8.21
C VAL A 8 -34.15 14.91 -9.29
N LEU A 9 -34.22 16.20 -9.58
CA LEU A 9 -35.02 16.76 -10.68
C LEU A 9 -34.08 17.17 -11.81
N ILE A 10 -34.23 16.52 -12.97
CA ILE A 10 -33.41 16.78 -14.16
C ILE A 10 -34.30 17.42 -15.23
N ASP A 11 -33.88 18.55 -15.79
CA ASP A 11 -34.46 19.17 -16.99
C ASP A 11 -33.39 19.92 -17.78
N GLU A 12 -33.61 20.13 -19.08
CA GLU A 12 -32.68 20.82 -19.98
C GLU A 12 -32.68 22.34 -19.77
N THR A 13 -33.75 22.89 -19.18
CA THR A 13 -33.91 24.33 -18.97
C THR A 13 -34.24 24.67 -17.52
N ARG A 14 -33.81 25.86 -17.08
CA ARG A 14 -34.21 26.41 -15.76
C ARG A 14 -35.73 26.47 -15.61
N GLY A 15 -36.44 26.81 -16.70
CA GLY A 15 -37.89 26.79 -16.75
C GLY A 15 -38.47 25.41 -16.49
N GLY A 16 -37.96 24.38 -17.15
CA GLY A 16 -38.48 23.02 -17.01
C GLY A 16 -38.19 22.37 -15.64
N VAL A 17 -37.07 22.70 -14.98
CA VAL A 17 -36.87 22.30 -13.57
C VAL A 17 -37.94 22.94 -12.68
N ASN A 18 -38.25 24.22 -12.90
CA ASN A 18 -39.26 24.95 -12.14
C ASN A 18 -40.69 24.42 -12.39
N ASP A 19 -41.01 24.07 -13.64
CA ASP A 19 -42.28 23.47 -14.00
C ASP A 19 -42.46 22.09 -13.36
N LYS A 20 -41.40 21.27 -13.34
CA LYS A 20 -41.39 19.97 -12.65
C LYS A 20 -41.56 20.11 -11.15
N LEU A 21 -40.89 21.08 -10.52
CA LEU A 21 -41.09 21.40 -9.10
C LEU A 21 -42.56 21.73 -8.80
N GLU A 22 -43.20 22.50 -9.67
CA GLU A 22 -44.61 22.87 -9.49
C GLU A 22 -45.58 21.69 -9.69
N VAL A 23 -45.31 20.82 -10.65
CA VAL A 23 -46.07 19.57 -10.83
C VAL A 23 -45.95 18.67 -9.60
N TRP A 24 -44.75 18.56 -9.03
CA TRP A 24 -44.52 17.78 -7.81
C TRP A 24 -45.24 18.39 -6.61
N ARG A 25 -45.18 19.72 -6.44
CA ARG A 25 -45.91 20.43 -5.38
C ARG A 25 -47.41 20.17 -5.46
N GLN A 26 -48.02 20.35 -6.63
CA GLN A 26 -49.45 20.09 -6.85
C GLN A 26 -49.83 18.62 -6.60
N THR A 27 -48.98 17.68 -7.04
CA THR A 27 -49.21 16.24 -6.85
C THR A 27 -49.20 15.87 -5.38
N LEU A 28 -48.27 16.42 -4.59
CA LEU A 28 -48.19 16.18 -3.15
C LEU A 28 -49.38 16.79 -2.40
N GLU A 29 -49.74 18.03 -2.74
CA GLU A 29 -50.92 18.71 -2.16
C GLU A 29 -52.21 17.94 -2.48
N SER A 30 -52.37 17.42 -3.70
CA SER A 30 -53.55 16.64 -4.09
C SER A 30 -53.69 15.30 -3.34
N LYS A 31 -52.59 14.76 -2.81
CA LYS A 31 -52.56 13.55 -1.97
C LYS A 31 -52.68 13.85 -0.47
N GLY A 32 -52.99 15.11 -0.10
CA GLY A 32 -53.21 15.53 1.28
C GLY A 32 -51.95 15.92 2.05
N PHE A 33 -50.80 16.01 1.37
CA PHE A 33 -49.56 16.48 1.98
C PHE A 33 -49.44 18.01 1.83
N TRP A 34 -49.67 18.73 2.92
CA TRP A 34 -49.53 20.18 2.95
C TRP A 34 -48.06 20.59 3.12
N LEU A 35 -47.48 21.20 2.08
CA LEU A 35 -46.13 21.77 2.15
C LEU A 35 -46.18 23.09 2.94
N SER A 36 -45.43 23.16 4.03
CA SER A 36 -45.29 24.38 4.83
C SER A 36 -44.57 25.46 4.03
N ARG A 37 -45.14 26.68 3.96
CA ARG A 37 -44.55 27.85 3.28
C ARG A 37 -43.12 28.20 3.71
N THR A 38 -42.68 27.77 4.89
CA THR A 38 -41.30 27.97 5.37
C THR A 38 -40.33 26.87 4.95
N LYS A 39 -40.82 25.72 4.44
CA LYS A 39 -39.99 24.62 3.92
C LYS A 39 -39.89 24.60 2.39
N THR A 40 -40.65 25.47 1.70
CA THR A 40 -40.53 25.65 0.24
C THR A 40 -39.23 26.34 -0.15
N GLU A 41 -38.48 26.95 0.78
CA GLU A 41 -37.14 27.50 0.48
C GLU A 41 -36.14 26.45 -0.02
N TYR A 42 -36.32 25.19 0.40
CA TYR A 42 -35.47 24.06 -0.04
C TYR A 42 -35.95 23.44 -1.37
N LEU A 43 -37.14 23.81 -1.83
CA LEU A 43 -37.66 23.45 -3.16
C LEU A 43 -37.42 24.58 -4.18
N GLU A 44 -36.94 25.74 -3.73
CA GLU A 44 -36.66 26.88 -4.57
C GLU A 44 -35.18 26.90 -4.95
N CYS A 45 -34.88 26.58 -6.21
CA CYS A 45 -33.52 26.68 -6.72
C CYS A 45 -33.17 28.16 -6.97
N LYS A 46 -32.54 28.81 -5.97
CA LYS A 46 -32.13 30.22 -6.05
C LYS A 46 -30.84 30.38 -6.86
N PHE A 47 -30.99 30.53 -8.17
CA PHE A 47 -29.89 30.85 -9.10
C PHE A 47 -29.43 32.33 -9.05
N SER A 48 -29.80 33.11 -8.04
CA SER A 48 -29.51 34.55 -8.02
C SER A 48 -28.20 34.85 -7.32
N ASP A 49 -27.12 34.98 -8.11
CA ASP A 49 -26.15 36.10 -8.01
C ASP A 49 -25.15 36.20 -9.18
N VAL A 50 -25.50 35.72 -10.38
CA VAL A 50 -24.70 36.00 -11.57
C VAL A 50 -25.62 36.49 -12.68
N THR A 51 -25.74 37.81 -12.79
CA THR A 51 -26.08 38.46 -14.05
C THR A 51 -24.88 38.33 -14.96
N HIS A 52 -24.84 37.34 -15.85
CA HIS A 52 -24.26 37.47 -17.19
C HIS A 52 -24.68 36.26 -18.05
N GLU A 53 -25.47 36.60 -19.07
CA GLU A 53 -25.44 36.12 -20.47
C GLU A 53 -25.23 34.62 -20.73
N ASP A 54 -26.31 34.03 -21.26
CA ASP A 54 -26.38 32.90 -22.18
C ASP A 54 -25.68 31.57 -21.82
N GLU A 55 -26.52 30.58 -21.54
CA GLU A 55 -26.32 29.16 -21.88
C GLU A 55 -24.91 28.57 -21.67
N VAL A 56 -24.52 28.32 -20.42
CA VAL A 56 -23.69 27.14 -20.14
C VAL A 56 -24.64 25.98 -19.80
N VAL A 57 -25.24 25.42 -20.84
CA VAL A 57 -25.88 24.10 -20.75
C VAL A 57 -24.76 23.09 -20.54
N VAL A 58 -24.40 22.82 -19.29
CA VAL A 58 -23.56 21.67 -18.97
C VAL A 58 -24.41 20.43 -19.28
N LYS A 59 -24.14 19.75 -20.40
CA LYS A 59 -24.67 18.41 -20.68
C LYS A 59 -24.08 17.42 -19.67
N LEU A 60 -24.57 17.48 -18.43
CA LEU A 60 -24.11 16.68 -17.31
C LEU A 60 -24.43 15.20 -17.51
N ASP A 61 -25.55 14.88 -18.17
CA ASP A 61 -26.09 13.52 -18.21
C ASP A 61 -25.12 12.51 -18.85
N SER A 62 -24.53 12.84 -19.99
CA SER A 62 -23.54 11.96 -20.64
C SER A 62 -22.19 11.91 -19.92
N GLN A 63 -21.82 12.97 -19.21
CA GLN A 63 -20.52 13.04 -18.53
C GLN A 63 -20.56 12.33 -17.18
N ALA A 64 -21.65 12.47 -16.44
CA ALA A 64 -21.86 11.79 -15.16
C ALA A 64 -21.94 10.28 -15.36
N LEU A 65 -22.67 9.80 -16.37
CA LEU A 65 -22.72 8.37 -16.71
C LEU A 65 -21.35 7.84 -17.13
N LYS A 66 -20.63 8.57 -17.98
CA LYS A 66 -19.26 8.18 -18.35
C LYS A 66 -18.32 8.13 -17.14
N LEU A 67 -18.40 9.10 -16.23
CA LEU A 67 -17.54 9.15 -15.04
C LEU A 67 -17.88 8.01 -14.07
N SER A 68 -19.17 7.73 -13.91
CA SER A 68 -19.71 6.60 -13.17
C SER A 68 -19.19 5.28 -13.72
N ASP A 69 -19.23 5.08 -15.04
CA ASP A 69 -18.70 3.89 -15.71
C ASP A 69 -17.16 3.81 -15.60
N ASP A 70 -16.45 4.92 -15.81
CA ASP A 70 -14.99 5.00 -15.79
C ASP A 70 -14.38 4.76 -14.40
N LEU A 71 -15.08 5.15 -13.33
CA LEU A 71 -14.60 5.10 -11.95
C LEU A 71 -15.38 4.15 -11.04
N HIS A 72 -16.41 3.48 -11.57
CA HIS A 72 -17.34 2.63 -10.83
C HIS A 72 -17.95 3.32 -9.59
N LEU A 73 -18.30 4.59 -9.77
CA LEU A 73 -18.97 5.42 -8.77
C LEU A 73 -20.48 5.32 -8.95
N ASN A 74 -21.24 5.72 -7.94
CA ASN A 74 -22.64 6.04 -8.17
C ASN A 74 -22.73 7.39 -8.91
N GLU A 75 -23.86 7.61 -9.58
CA GLU A 75 -24.08 8.80 -10.41
C GLU A 75 -24.14 10.08 -9.56
N VAL A 76 -24.57 9.98 -8.29
CA VAL A 76 -24.61 11.11 -7.36
C VAL A 76 -23.20 11.62 -7.05
N ASP A 77 -22.27 10.72 -6.77
CA ASP A 77 -20.86 11.05 -6.54
C ASP A 77 -20.20 11.58 -7.82
N SER A 78 -20.57 11.04 -8.98
CA SER A 78 -20.10 11.54 -10.28
C SER A 78 -20.56 12.97 -10.55
N VAL A 79 -21.84 13.28 -10.27
CA VAL A 79 -22.36 14.65 -10.37
C VAL A 79 -21.69 15.57 -9.35
N ARG A 80 -21.47 15.11 -8.11
CA ARG A 80 -20.74 15.88 -7.08
C ARG A 80 -19.35 16.30 -7.58
N LEU A 81 -18.58 15.35 -8.12
CA LEU A 81 -17.24 15.61 -8.64
C LEU A 81 -17.26 16.57 -9.84
N LEU A 82 -18.23 16.44 -10.75
CA LEU A 82 -18.39 17.36 -11.88
C LEU A 82 -18.74 18.78 -11.44
N VAL A 83 -19.61 18.92 -10.44
CA VAL A 83 -19.95 20.23 -9.85
C VAL A 83 -18.72 20.84 -9.18
N SER A 84 -17.98 20.07 -8.37
CA SER A 84 -16.75 20.52 -7.74
C SER A 84 -15.70 20.96 -8.77
N ALA A 85 -15.50 20.18 -9.83
CA ALA A 85 -14.58 20.53 -10.91
C ALA A 85 -14.97 21.84 -11.63
N ASN A 86 -16.27 22.11 -11.78
CA ASN A 86 -16.76 23.35 -12.40
C ASN A 86 -16.66 24.57 -11.47
N GLN A 87 -16.58 24.36 -10.15
CA GLN A 87 -16.50 25.41 -9.13
C GLN A 87 -15.06 25.82 -8.77
N GLU A 88 -14.03 25.12 -9.26
CA GLU A 88 -12.64 25.46 -8.94
C GLU A 88 -12.24 26.84 -9.51
N TRP A 89 -11.96 27.78 -8.60
CA TRP A 89 -11.59 29.16 -8.91
C TRP A 89 -10.21 29.20 -9.56
N GLY A 90 -10.15 29.77 -10.77
CA GLY A 90 -8.92 29.87 -11.58
C GLY A 90 -8.98 29.13 -12.91
N LEU A 91 -10.05 28.36 -13.14
CA LEU A 91 -10.21 27.46 -14.28
C LEU A 91 -11.55 27.67 -15.04
N LEU A 92 -12.09 28.89 -14.99
CA LEU A 92 -13.32 29.26 -15.68
C LEU A 92 -13.15 29.22 -17.20
N GLY A 93 -14.13 28.66 -17.93
CA GLY A 93 -14.13 28.58 -19.39
C GLY A 93 -13.51 27.32 -20.00
N ARG A 94 -13.35 26.25 -19.21
CA ARG A 94 -12.80 24.97 -19.66
C ARG A 94 -13.70 24.23 -20.65
N GLU A 95 -13.08 23.48 -21.56
CA GLU A 95 -13.82 22.58 -22.43
C GLU A 95 -14.45 21.43 -21.63
N PRO A 96 -15.58 20.85 -22.08
CA PRO A 96 -16.26 19.77 -21.35
C PRO A 96 -15.36 18.58 -20.99
N LEU A 97 -14.36 18.27 -21.84
CA LEU A 97 -13.40 17.20 -21.58
C LEU A 97 -12.44 17.53 -20.42
N GLU A 98 -12.06 18.79 -20.26
CA GLU A 98 -11.18 19.22 -19.17
C GLU A 98 -11.92 19.19 -17.83
N ILE A 99 -13.19 19.57 -17.80
CA ILE A 99 -14.05 19.44 -16.61
C ILE A 99 -14.15 17.97 -16.21
N PHE A 100 -14.39 17.08 -17.18
CA PHE A 100 -14.42 15.63 -16.95
C PHE A 100 -13.10 15.10 -16.37
N ARG A 101 -11.96 15.48 -16.97
CA ARG A 101 -10.63 15.05 -16.51
C ARG A 101 -10.28 15.59 -15.13
N LEU A 102 -10.74 16.79 -14.80
CA LEU A 102 -10.58 17.36 -13.46
C LEU A 102 -11.47 16.65 -12.45
N ALA A 103 -12.73 16.35 -12.79
CA ALA A 103 -13.62 15.60 -11.90
C ALA A 103 -13.03 14.22 -11.55
N ALA A 104 -12.48 13.51 -12.55
CA ALA A 104 -11.73 12.29 -12.29
C ALA A 104 -10.48 12.55 -11.42
N GLY A 105 -9.74 13.62 -11.70
CA GLY A 105 -8.60 14.07 -10.90
C GLY A 105 -8.89 14.32 -9.43
N LEU A 106 -10.03 14.95 -9.14
CA LEU A 106 -10.52 15.21 -7.78
C LEU A 106 -10.77 13.91 -7.05
N TRP A 107 -11.39 12.92 -7.69
CA TRP A 107 -11.59 11.59 -7.11
C TRP A 107 -10.27 10.94 -6.68
N TYR A 108 -9.27 10.90 -7.58
CA TYR A 108 -7.95 10.36 -7.22
C TYR A 108 -7.25 11.18 -6.14
N THR A 109 -7.48 12.50 -6.10
CA THR A 109 -6.92 13.36 -5.06
C THR A 109 -7.52 13.03 -3.70
N GLU A 110 -8.85 13.00 -3.58
CA GLU A 110 -9.56 12.62 -2.34
C GLU A 110 -9.16 11.22 -1.87
N ARG A 111 -9.07 10.24 -2.79
CA ARG A 111 -8.64 8.86 -2.49
C ARG A 111 -7.20 8.81 -1.98
N ARG A 112 -6.27 9.48 -2.66
CA ARG A 112 -4.86 9.55 -2.25
C ARG A 112 -4.69 10.26 -0.92
N ASP A 113 -5.46 11.31 -0.64
CA ASP A 113 -5.39 12.04 0.62
C ASP A 113 -5.79 11.15 1.80
N LEU A 114 -6.80 10.29 1.63
CA LEU A 114 -7.18 9.29 2.64
C LEU A 114 -6.04 8.27 2.89
N ILE A 115 -5.42 7.76 1.82
CA ILE A 115 -4.30 6.80 1.94
C ILE A 115 -3.09 7.48 2.60
N THR A 116 -2.82 8.74 2.25
CA THR A 116 -1.71 9.53 2.80
C THR A 116 -1.95 9.89 4.26
N ALA A 117 -3.19 10.13 4.67
CA ALA A 117 -3.55 10.31 6.07
C ALA A 117 -3.24 9.05 6.90
N LEU A 118 -3.59 7.86 6.39
CA LEU A 118 -3.22 6.59 7.04
C LEU A 118 -1.69 6.42 7.13
N TYR A 119 -0.96 6.68 6.04
CA TYR A 119 0.51 6.66 6.05
C TYR A 119 1.08 7.61 7.11
N THR A 120 0.53 8.82 7.21
CA THR A 120 0.99 9.84 8.17
C THR A 120 0.78 9.37 9.61
N LEU A 121 -0.37 8.78 9.94
CA LEU A 121 -0.63 8.22 11.27
C LEU A 121 0.31 7.07 11.60
N LEU A 122 0.53 6.15 10.65
CA LEU A 122 1.47 5.03 10.81
C LEU A 122 2.91 5.53 11.02
N ARG A 123 3.35 6.50 10.21
CA ARG A 123 4.67 7.14 10.31
C ARG A 123 4.85 7.83 11.66
N ALA A 124 3.84 8.55 12.13
CA ALA A 124 3.87 9.25 13.41
C ALA A 124 4.15 8.30 14.59
N VAL A 125 3.58 7.09 14.58
CA VAL A 125 3.80 6.10 15.65
C VAL A 125 5.14 5.38 15.51
N VAL A 126 5.60 5.11 14.28
CA VAL A 126 6.77 4.24 14.03
C VAL A 126 8.08 5.03 13.99
N LEU A 127 8.08 6.24 13.43
CA LEU A 127 9.29 6.97 13.05
C LEU A 127 9.45 8.33 13.75
N ASP A 128 8.35 8.96 14.17
CA ASP A 128 8.42 10.29 14.77
C ASP A 128 8.79 10.24 16.26
N GLN A 129 9.93 10.82 16.61
CA GLN A 129 10.43 10.91 17.98
C GLN A 129 10.09 12.24 18.66
N GLY A 130 9.52 13.20 17.93
CA GLY A 130 9.24 14.56 18.39
C GLY A 130 7.82 14.78 18.93
N LEU A 131 6.92 13.82 18.76
CA LEU A 131 5.53 13.92 19.21
C LEU A 131 5.38 13.67 20.71
N GLU A 132 4.35 14.28 21.31
CA GLU A 132 4.03 14.08 22.71
C GLU A 132 3.63 12.60 22.96
N PRO A 133 4.14 11.95 24.03
CA PRO A 133 3.88 10.53 24.28
C PRO A 133 2.40 10.17 24.39
N ASP A 134 1.59 11.04 24.97
CA ASP A 134 0.15 10.83 25.12
C ASP A 134 -0.56 10.84 23.76
N LEU A 135 -0.17 11.76 22.87
CA LEU A 135 -0.70 11.81 21.49
C LEU A 135 -0.28 10.56 20.69
N VAL A 136 0.97 10.11 20.82
CA VAL A 136 1.44 8.88 20.18
C VAL A 136 0.64 7.67 20.69
N ALA A 137 0.38 7.58 21.99
CA ALA A 137 -0.43 6.51 22.57
C ALA A 137 -1.88 6.53 22.07
N ASP A 138 -2.48 7.71 21.88
CA ASP A 138 -3.82 7.87 21.33
C ASP A 138 -3.89 7.39 19.87
N ILE A 139 -2.93 7.82 19.05
CA ILE A 139 -2.83 7.40 17.64
C ILE A 139 -2.56 5.89 17.55
N GLN A 140 -1.68 5.36 18.39
CA GLN A 140 -1.36 3.94 18.42
C GLN A 140 -2.60 3.09 18.75
N ARG A 141 -3.40 3.49 19.74
CA ARG A 141 -4.66 2.79 20.07
C ARG A 141 -5.64 2.78 18.90
N PHE A 142 -5.79 3.92 18.23
CA PHE A 142 -6.64 3.99 17.03
C PHE A 142 -6.14 3.07 15.91
N LEU A 143 -4.83 3.04 15.65
CA LEU A 143 -4.24 2.17 14.64
C LEU A 143 -4.32 0.69 15.01
N ASP A 144 -4.17 0.35 16.29
CA ASP A 144 -4.34 -1.02 16.79
C ASP A 144 -5.75 -1.53 16.48
N ASP A 145 -6.78 -0.76 16.83
CA ASP A 145 -8.18 -1.09 16.54
C ASP A 145 -8.42 -1.25 15.04
N LEU A 146 -7.89 -0.33 14.24
CA LEU A 146 -8.03 -0.33 12.79
C LEU A 146 -7.35 -1.55 12.14
N ILE A 147 -6.14 -1.89 12.59
CA ILE A 147 -5.40 -3.05 12.11
C ILE A 147 -6.10 -4.35 12.51
N ASN A 148 -6.58 -4.44 13.76
CA ASN A 148 -7.33 -5.59 14.26
C ASN A 148 -8.68 -5.76 13.56
N ALA A 149 -9.30 -4.67 13.10
CA ALA A 149 -10.49 -4.69 12.24
C ALA A 149 -10.21 -5.20 10.81
N GLY A 150 -8.94 -5.44 10.45
CA GLY A 150 -8.56 -6.09 9.20
C GLY A 150 -8.04 -5.16 8.11
N VAL A 151 -7.57 -3.95 8.45
CA VAL A 151 -7.03 -3.02 7.44
C VAL A 151 -5.85 -3.59 6.66
N ARG A 152 -4.97 -4.39 7.27
CA ARG A 152 -3.88 -5.05 6.52
C ARG A 152 -4.38 -5.92 5.36
N ARG A 153 -5.45 -6.68 5.57
CA ARG A 153 -6.11 -7.46 4.51
C ARG A 153 -6.67 -6.54 3.42
N ARG A 154 -7.28 -5.41 3.79
CA ARG A 154 -7.79 -4.43 2.83
C ARG A 154 -6.66 -3.79 2.02
N LEU A 155 -5.53 -3.44 2.64
CA LEU A 155 -4.36 -2.89 1.94
C LEU A 155 -3.83 -3.88 0.88
N ILE A 156 -3.69 -5.16 1.24
CA ILE A 156 -3.24 -6.21 0.31
C ILE A 156 -4.24 -6.40 -0.84
N SER A 157 -5.55 -6.38 -0.54
CA SER A 157 -6.60 -6.46 -1.56
C SER A 157 -6.52 -5.28 -2.52
N LEU A 158 -6.38 -4.05 -1.99
CA LEU A 158 -6.25 -2.84 -2.79
C LEU A 158 -5.00 -2.84 -3.67
N LEU A 159 -3.87 -3.35 -3.19
CA LEU A 159 -2.65 -3.48 -4.00
C LEU A 159 -2.88 -4.34 -5.27
N LYS A 160 -3.77 -5.34 -5.19
CA LYS A 160 -4.18 -6.20 -6.31
C LYS A 160 -5.28 -5.54 -7.15
N GLU A 161 -6.32 -5.02 -6.52
CA GLU A 161 -7.47 -4.35 -7.18
C GLU A 161 -7.00 -3.15 -8.02
N LEU A 162 -6.15 -2.27 -7.45
CA LEU A 162 -5.63 -1.10 -8.15
C LEU A 162 -4.63 -1.45 -9.25
N ASN A 163 -3.96 -2.60 -9.18
CA ASN A 163 -3.13 -3.08 -10.30
C ASN A 163 -3.98 -3.36 -11.54
N LEU A 164 -5.27 -3.70 -11.34
CA LEU A 164 -6.20 -3.90 -12.45
C LEU A 164 -6.62 -2.57 -13.07
N GLU A 165 -6.61 -1.43 -12.36
CA GLU A 165 -6.94 -0.09 -12.90
C GLU A 165 -5.92 0.45 -13.96
N GLU A 166 -4.88 -0.31 -14.29
CA GLU A 166 -3.99 -0.05 -15.43
C GLU A 166 -4.77 -0.10 -16.76
N PRO A 167 -4.27 0.39 -17.91
CA PRO A 167 -5.06 0.53 -19.17
C PRO A 167 -5.78 -0.73 -19.70
N SER A 168 -5.55 -1.89 -19.08
CA SER A 168 -6.25 -3.16 -19.29
C SER A 168 -7.31 -3.53 -18.23
N GLY A 169 -7.61 -2.70 -17.23
CA GLY A 169 -8.73 -2.94 -16.31
C GLY A 169 -9.24 -1.67 -15.61
N LEU A 170 -10.49 -1.81 -15.16
CA LEU A 170 -11.41 -0.78 -14.63
C LEU A 170 -11.33 0.56 -15.39
N GLY A 171 -12.09 0.58 -16.48
CA GLY A 171 -12.24 1.72 -17.38
C GLY A 171 -12.56 1.33 -18.83
N GLY A 172 -12.23 0.09 -19.19
CA GLY A 172 -12.39 -0.41 -20.56
C GLY A 172 -11.49 0.33 -21.57
N PRO A 173 -11.52 -0.07 -22.85
CA PRO A 173 -10.70 0.53 -23.90
C PRO A 173 -11.00 2.02 -24.17
N ASN A 174 -12.10 2.54 -23.60
CA ASN A 174 -12.60 3.89 -23.84
C ASN A 174 -12.27 4.87 -22.70
N CYS A 175 -11.59 4.41 -21.65
CA CYS A 175 -11.29 5.23 -20.49
C CYS A 175 -10.26 6.32 -20.81
N GLU A 176 -10.42 7.49 -20.18
CA GLU A 176 -9.45 8.57 -20.35
C GLU A 176 -8.09 8.20 -19.75
N ARG A 177 -7.08 8.06 -20.64
CA ARG A 177 -5.69 7.77 -20.27
C ARG A 177 -5.06 8.85 -19.39
N TYR A 178 -5.50 10.10 -19.56
CA TYR A 178 -4.98 11.25 -18.84
C TYR A 178 -6.10 11.94 -18.07
N ILE A 179 -5.75 12.42 -16.87
CA ILE A 179 -6.61 13.20 -15.97
C ILE A 179 -5.90 14.51 -15.63
N LEU A 180 -6.62 15.46 -15.03
CA LEU A 180 -6.02 16.71 -14.55
C LEU A 180 -5.80 16.61 -13.04
N ASP A 181 -4.64 16.98 -12.52
CA ASP A 181 -4.46 17.15 -11.08
C ASP A 181 -5.22 18.39 -10.57
N SER A 182 -5.31 18.57 -9.25
CA SER A 182 -5.97 19.73 -8.61
C SER A 182 -5.31 21.08 -8.93
N ARG A 183 -4.15 21.09 -9.60
CA ARG A 183 -3.48 22.30 -10.11
C ARG A 183 -3.73 22.51 -11.60
N GLY A 184 -4.51 21.62 -12.24
CA GLY A 184 -4.79 21.65 -13.66
C GLY A 184 -3.68 21.07 -14.55
N ALA A 185 -2.69 20.36 -14.00
CA ALA A 185 -1.66 19.69 -14.79
C ALA A 185 -2.17 18.35 -15.33
N LEU A 186 -1.91 18.09 -16.61
CA LEU A 186 -2.26 16.81 -17.25
C LEU A 186 -1.31 15.70 -16.78
N VAL A 187 -1.86 14.66 -16.18
CA VAL A 187 -1.13 13.52 -15.63
C VAL A 187 -1.68 12.21 -16.18
N GLU A 188 -0.81 11.22 -16.32
CA GLU A 188 -1.22 9.89 -16.78
C GLU A 188 -1.94 9.14 -15.65
N ARG A 189 -3.15 8.63 -15.91
CA ARG A 189 -3.98 7.93 -14.90
C ARG A 189 -3.21 6.80 -14.22
N ARG A 190 -2.47 5.99 -15.01
CA ARG A 190 -1.66 4.89 -14.48
C ARG A 190 -0.61 5.35 -13.46
N ALA A 191 0.00 6.51 -13.67
CA ALA A 191 1.04 7.02 -12.77
C ALA A 191 0.44 7.43 -11.42
N VAL A 192 -0.80 7.94 -11.43
CA VAL A 192 -1.55 8.28 -10.22
C VAL A 192 -1.88 7.02 -9.41
N VAL A 193 -2.41 5.99 -10.09
CA VAL A 193 -2.72 4.69 -9.47
C VAL A 193 -1.47 4.01 -8.93
N SER A 194 -0.37 3.96 -9.71
CA SER A 194 0.90 3.39 -9.25
C SER A 194 1.45 4.12 -8.02
N ARG A 195 1.25 5.44 -7.92
CA ARG A 195 1.65 6.20 -6.73
C ARG A 195 0.80 5.85 -5.51
N GLU A 196 -0.51 5.69 -5.66
CA GLU A 196 -1.38 5.24 -4.55
C GLU A 196 -1.00 3.83 -4.08
N ARG A 197 -0.74 2.91 -5.02
CA ARG A 197 -0.26 1.56 -4.71
C ARG A 197 1.05 1.59 -3.93
N LEU A 198 1.98 2.48 -4.30
CA LEU A 198 3.23 2.64 -3.54
C LEU A 198 2.96 3.09 -2.09
N ILE A 199 2.09 4.08 -1.88
CA ILE A 199 1.75 4.54 -0.52
C ILE A 199 1.07 3.42 0.28
N LEU A 200 0.18 2.63 -0.34
CA LEU A 200 -0.43 1.45 0.30
C LEU A 200 0.63 0.41 0.71
N ALA A 201 1.64 0.19 -0.14
CA ALA A 201 2.74 -0.72 0.17
C ALA A 201 3.59 -0.19 1.34
N HIS A 202 3.84 1.13 1.42
CA HIS A 202 4.51 1.74 2.57
C HIS A 202 3.68 1.61 3.86
N CYS A 203 2.37 1.84 3.80
CA CYS A 203 1.46 1.60 4.92
C CYS A 203 1.54 0.15 5.42
N LEU A 204 1.63 -0.82 4.51
CA LEU A 204 1.75 -2.22 4.86
C LEU A 204 3.03 -2.49 5.67
N VAL A 205 4.19 -1.96 5.24
CA VAL A 205 5.45 -2.11 5.99
C VAL A 205 5.33 -1.49 7.39
N LEU A 206 4.86 -0.24 7.50
CA LEU A 206 4.75 0.46 8.78
C LEU A 206 3.75 -0.24 9.72
N SER A 207 2.65 -0.79 9.18
CA SER A 207 1.64 -1.47 9.98
C SER A 207 2.18 -2.69 10.76
N VAL A 208 3.21 -3.35 10.24
CA VAL A 208 3.90 -4.49 10.90
C VAL A 208 4.59 -4.07 12.19
N LEU A 209 5.03 -2.81 12.28
CA LEU A 209 5.74 -2.25 13.43
C LEU A 209 4.79 -1.70 14.49
N VAL A 210 3.56 -1.35 14.12
CA VAL A 210 2.50 -1.00 15.05
C VAL A 210 1.92 -2.28 15.69
N VAL A 211 1.41 -3.21 14.86
CA VAL A 211 0.89 -4.51 15.29
C VAL A 211 1.62 -5.63 14.56
N ARG A 212 2.08 -6.63 15.31
CA ARG A 212 2.78 -7.80 14.76
C ARG A 212 1.98 -8.47 13.64
N ALA A 213 2.68 -8.89 12.59
CA ALA A 213 2.08 -9.62 11.49
C ALA A 213 1.63 -11.01 11.93
N SER A 214 0.42 -11.43 11.53
CA SER A 214 -0.01 -12.83 11.73
C SER A 214 0.55 -13.74 10.64
N PRO A 215 0.59 -15.06 10.84
CA PRO A 215 0.96 -16.04 9.82
C PRO A 215 0.20 -15.85 8.50
N LYS A 216 -1.08 -15.50 8.59
CA LYS A 216 -1.92 -15.24 7.41
C LYS A 216 -1.46 -14.00 6.66
N ASP A 217 -1.18 -12.91 7.38
CA ASP A 217 -0.72 -11.68 6.75
C ASP A 217 0.61 -11.90 6.03
N VAL A 218 1.57 -12.60 6.65
CA VAL A 218 2.85 -12.91 6.02
C VAL A 218 2.68 -13.73 4.74
N LYS A 219 1.79 -14.74 4.74
CA LYS A 219 1.48 -15.53 3.55
C LYS A 219 0.80 -14.71 2.45
N ASP A 220 -0.14 -13.85 2.83
CA ASP A 220 -0.87 -12.98 1.88
C ASP A 220 0.09 -11.96 1.23
N VAL A 221 1.01 -11.37 2.02
CA VAL A 221 2.06 -10.46 1.51
C VAL A 221 3.08 -11.22 0.66
N PHE A 222 3.45 -12.45 1.03
CA PHE A 222 4.32 -13.28 0.21
C PHE A 222 3.69 -13.59 -1.16
N SER A 223 2.41 -13.96 -1.20
CA SER A 223 1.68 -14.10 -2.47
C SER A 223 1.70 -12.81 -3.28
N ALA A 224 1.45 -11.65 -2.66
CA ALA A 224 1.48 -10.36 -3.35
C ALA A 224 2.88 -10.02 -3.89
N LEU A 225 3.95 -10.35 -3.16
CA LEU A 225 5.33 -10.19 -3.63
C LEU A 225 5.58 -11.02 -4.89
N MET A 226 5.15 -12.29 -4.89
CA MET A 226 5.33 -13.18 -6.03
C MET A 226 4.57 -12.67 -7.26
N ASP A 227 3.31 -12.26 -7.08
CA ASP A 227 2.49 -11.68 -8.15
C ASP A 227 3.16 -10.41 -8.74
N SER A 228 3.70 -9.54 -7.87
CA SER A 228 4.38 -8.31 -8.27
C SER A 228 5.70 -8.58 -8.99
N ALA A 229 6.50 -9.54 -8.52
CA ALA A 229 7.79 -9.88 -9.10
C ALA A 229 7.67 -10.48 -10.52
N VAL A 230 6.64 -11.29 -10.78
CA VAL A 230 6.37 -11.85 -12.13
C VAL A 230 6.14 -10.73 -13.14
N GLY A 231 5.46 -9.64 -12.75
CA GLY A 231 5.19 -8.49 -13.61
C GLY A 231 6.39 -7.63 -13.98
N LEU A 232 7.56 -7.83 -13.33
CA LEU A 232 8.75 -6.99 -13.55
C LEU A 232 9.65 -7.47 -14.70
N SER A 233 9.41 -8.66 -15.24
CA SER A 233 10.24 -9.22 -16.32
C SER A 233 10.17 -8.31 -17.57
N GLY A 234 11.21 -7.48 -17.75
CA GLY A 234 11.31 -6.52 -18.86
C GLY A 234 10.68 -5.14 -18.60
N SER A 235 10.13 -4.87 -17.40
CA SER A 235 9.62 -3.55 -17.04
C SER A 235 10.75 -2.63 -16.56
N THR A 236 10.76 -1.37 -17.01
CA THR A 236 11.64 -0.31 -16.48
C THR A 236 10.88 0.63 -15.53
N ASP A 237 9.64 0.30 -15.17
CA ASP A 237 8.82 1.15 -14.31
C ASP A 237 9.39 1.20 -12.89
N THR A 238 9.79 2.41 -12.48
CA THR A 238 10.44 2.65 -11.18
C THR A 238 9.46 2.40 -10.02
N LEU A 239 8.19 2.79 -10.18
CA LEU A 239 7.16 2.62 -9.14
C LEU A 239 6.84 1.13 -8.92
N SER A 240 6.76 0.34 -9.98
CA SER A 240 6.57 -1.12 -9.87
C SER A 240 7.70 -1.80 -9.09
N HIS A 241 8.94 -1.37 -9.28
CA HIS A 241 10.08 -1.85 -8.50
C HIS A 241 9.95 -1.42 -7.02
N GLN A 242 9.61 -0.17 -6.74
CA GLN A 242 9.42 0.33 -5.37
C GLN A 242 8.29 -0.40 -4.62
N ILE A 243 7.18 -0.70 -5.29
CA ILE A 243 6.08 -1.51 -4.72
C ILE A 243 6.59 -2.91 -4.37
N THR A 244 7.35 -3.54 -5.26
CA THR A 244 7.91 -4.88 -5.05
C THR A 244 8.93 -4.89 -3.90
N TYR A 245 9.80 -3.88 -3.82
CA TYR A 245 10.73 -3.72 -2.71
C TYR A 245 9.99 -3.53 -1.39
N SER A 246 8.94 -2.71 -1.38
CA SER A 246 8.11 -2.50 -0.19
C SER A 246 7.45 -3.78 0.30
N LEU A 247 6.95 -4.63 -0.60
CA LEU A 247 6.41 -5.95 -0.25
C LEU A 247 7.50 -6.88 0.33
N LEU A 248 8.68 -6.91 -0.28
CA LEU A 248 9.82 -7.68 0.22
C LEU A 248 10.23 -7.19 1.62
N PHE A 249 10.42 -5.89 1.80
CA PHE A 249 10.80 -5.33 3.08
C PHE A 249 9.70 -5.47 4.13
N SER A 250 8.43 -5.45 3.77
CA SER A 250 7.34 -5.78 4.71
C SER A 250 7.53 -7.18 5.32
N LEU A 251 7.97 -8.16 4.52
CA LEU A 251 8.26 -9.51 4.99
C LEU A 251 9.55 -9.55 5.83
N VAL A 252 10.62 -8.90 5.37
CA VAL A 252 11.88 -8.81 6.11
C VAL A 252 11.66 -8.18 7.48
N VAL A 253 10.95 -7.05 7.54
CA VAL A 253 10.60 -6.34 8.77
C VAL A 253 9.74 -7.23 9.66
N ALA A 254 8.73 -7.93 9.12
CA ALA A 254 7.90 -8.85 9.90
C ALA A 254 8.72 -9.96 10.56
N LEU A 255 9.56 -10.65 9.80
CA LEU A 255 10.37 -11.77 10.28
C LEU A 255 11.41 -11.32 11.31
N ILE A 256 12.18 -10.27 11.00
CA ILE A 256 13.27 -9.80 11.85
C ILE A 256 12.73 -9.13 13.12
N SER A 257 11.69 -8.31 13.01
CA SER A 257 11.11 -7.64 14.18
C SER A 257 10.43 -8.62 15.16
N ASP A 258 9.78 -9.67 14.64
CA ASP A 258 9.20 -10.74 15.45
C ASP A 258 10.28 -11.57 16.17
N ALA A 259 11.31 -12.00 15.44
CA ALA A 259 12.41 -12.78 16.00
C ALA A 259 13.20 -12.02 17.08
N LEU A 260 13.53 -10.75 16.83
CA LEU A 260 14.21 -9.91 17.83
C LEU A 260 13.35 -9.67 19.08
N SER A 261 12.02 -9.72 18.94
CA SER A 261 11.08 -9.57 20.07
C SER A 261 10.86 -10.87 20.85
N ALA A 262 11.31 -12.02 20.34
CA ALA A 262 11.33 -13.26 21.10
C ALA A 262 12.28 -13.21 22.31
N VAL A 263 13.07 -12.14 22.43
CA VAL A 263 14.09 -11.88 23.45
C VAL A 263 13.80 -10.53 24.14
N PRO A 264 13.72 -10.44 25.48
CA PRO A 264 12.72 -11.00 26.38
C PRO A 264 11.38 -10.19 26.42
N ASP A 265 10.28 -10.90 26.71
CA ASP A 265 8.92 -10.42 27.12
C ASP A 265 7.99 -9.68 26.14
N LYS A 266 8.24 -9.70 24.84
CA LYS A 266 7.19 -9.41 23.84
C LYS A 266 6.63 -10.71 23.25
N THR A 267 5.32 -10.74 22.98
CA THR A 267 4.65 -11.89 22.37
C THR A 267 5.03 -12.00 20.90
N SER A 268 6.10 -12.75 20.60
CA SER A 268 6.38 -13.18 19.24
C SER A 268 5.22 -14.03 18.72
N VAL A 269 4.72 -13.68 17.54
CA VAL A 269 3.56 -14.31 16.91
C VAL A 269 4.02 -15.37 15.93
N LEU A 270 4.97 -15.03 15.06
CA LEU A 270 5.46 -15.93 14.00
C LEU A 270 6.40 -16.99 14.57
N SER A 271 7.30 -16.57 15.46
CA SER A 271 8.32 -17.44 16.05
C SER A 271 7.74 -18.60 16.86
N ARG A 272 6.56 -18.40 17.48
CA ARG A 272 5.90 -19.40 18.34
C ARG A 272 4.99 -20.35 17.56
N ASP A 273 4.66 -20.04 16.31
CA ASP A 273 3.77 -20.87 15.49
C ASP A 273 4.58 -21.91 14.69
N VAL A 274 4.63 -23.13 15.22
CA VAL A 274 5.36 -24.24 14.59
C VAL A 274 4.76 -24.64 13.23
N SER A 275 3.43 -24.56 13.06
CA SER A 275 2.77 -24.88 11.79
C SER A 275 3.17 -23.88 10.72
N PHE A 276 3.12 -22.60 11.06
CA PHE A 276 3.59 -21.53 10.20
C PHE A 276 5.06 -21.74 9.80
N ARG A 277 5.96 -22.02 10.76
CA ARG A 277 7.39 -22.23 10.45
C ARG A 277 7.60 -23.36 9.45
N HIS A 278 6.90 -24.49 9.62
CA HIS A 278 7.01 -25.63 8.70
C HIS A 278 6.47 -25.29 7.31
N GLU A 279 5.26 -24.75 7.21
CA GLU A 279 4.61 -24.41 5.94
C GLU A 279 5.35 -23.30 5.18
N PHE A 280 5.88 -22.32 5.91
CA PHE A 280 6.62 -21.21 5.31
C PHE A 280 8.03 -21.63 4.87
N GLN A 281 8.71 -22.51 5.63
CA GLN A 281 9.95 -23.15 5.18
C GLN A 281 9.73 -23.87 3.84
N GLU A 282 8.68 -24.69 3.74
CA GLU A 282 8.36 -25.38 2.49
C GLU A 282 8.12 -24.38 1.36
N SER A 283 7.29 -23.37 1.60
CA SER A 283 6.93 -22.36 0.60
C SER A 283 8.13 -21.57 0.06
N VAL A 284 9.05 -21.17 0.94
CA VAL A 284 10.22 -20.35 0.57
C VAL A 284 11.34 -21.20 -0.04
N MET A 285 11.41 -22.50 0.27
CA MET A 285 12.45 -23.40 -0.28
C MET A 285 12.08 -24.04 -1.62
N VAL A 286 10.86 -23.86 -2.12
CA VAL A 286 10.52 -24.22 -3.49
C VAL A 286 11.39 -23.40 -4.45
N ALA A 287 12.09 -24.09 -5.37
CA ALA A 287 12.86 -23.45 -6.41
C ALA A 287 11.93 -22.73 -7.41
N GLY A 288 12.15 -21.44 -7.63
CA GLY A 288 11.40 -20.66 -8.59
C GLY A 288 11.77 -20.99 -10.04
N ASN A 289 10.76 -21.03 -10.91
CA ASN A 289 10.97 -21.21 -12.35
C ASN A 289 11.46 -19.93 -13.05
N ASP A 290 11.20 -18.76 -12.47
CA ASP A 290 11.55 -17.44 -13.01
C ASP A 290 12.75 -16.85 -12.25
N PRO A 291 13.85 -16.48 -12.93
CA PRO A 291 15.08 -16.00 -12.29
C PRO A 291 14.95 -14.59 -11.66
N VAL A 292 13.98 -13.78 -12.10
CA VAL A 292 13.67 -12.48 -11.49
C VAL A 292 12.98 -12.73 -10.16
N VAL A 293 11.92 -13.53 -10.17
CA VAL A 293 11.17 -13.90 -8.97
C VAL A 293 12.08 -14.61 -7.96
N GLU A 294 12.87 -15.56 -8.41
CA GLU A 294 13.82 -16.31 -7.57
C GLU A 294 14.82 -15.37 -6.87
N GLY A 295 15.25 -14.29 -7.53
CA GLY A 295 16.13 -13.29 -6.92
C GLY A 295 15.50 -12.56 -5.71
N TYR A 296 14.19 -12.33 -5.73
CA TYR A 296 13.46 -11.75 -4.60
C TYR A 296 13.22 -12.78 -3.50
N VAL A 297 12.88 -14.02 -3.86
CA VAL A 297 12.71 -15.12 -2.89
C VAL A 297 14.03 -15.42 -2.19
N ASP A 298 15.15 -15.36 -2.90
CA ASP A 298 16.50 -15.45 -2.34
C ASP A 298 16.76 -14.40 -1.26
N CYS A 299 16.38 -13.14 -1.52
CA CYS A 299 16.49 -12.07 -0.52
C CYS A 299 15.60 -12.38 0.70
N LEU A 300 14.39 -12.91 0.50
CA LEU A 300 13.52 -13.34 1.58
C LEU A 300 14.08 -14.54 2.36
N ARG A 301 14.72 -15.53 1.70
CA ARG A 301 15.42 -16.65 2.33
C ARG A 301 16.47 -16.17 3.31
N SER A 302 17.17 -15.08 3.00
CA SER A 302 18.16 -14.49 3.91
C SER A 302 17.53 -13.91 5.18
N ALA A 303 16.34 -13.31 5.11
CA ALA A 303 15.61 -12.87 6.30
C ALA A 303 15.04 -14.06 7.08
N TRP A 304 14.54 -15.08 6.37
CA TRP A 304 14.00 -16.29 6.95
C TRP A 304 15.05 -17.09 7.73
N VAL A 305 16.25 -17.27 7.18
CA VAL A 305 17.32 -17.98 7.89
C VAL A 305 17.72 -17.25 9.18
N VAL A 306 17.80 -15.92 9.13
CA VAL A 306 18.11 -15.10 10.32
C VAL A 306 17.00 -15.21 11.36
N HIS A 307 15.74 -15.23 10.93
CA HIS A 307 14.60 -15.47 11.82
C HIS A 307 14.73 -16.82 12.53
N LEU A 308 15.03 -17.91 11.80
CA LEU A 308 15.24 -19.24 12.39
C LEU A 308 16.42 -19.28 13.37
N MET A 309 17.54 -18.64 13.01
CA MET A 309 18.75 -18.56 13.84
C MET A 309 18.48 -17.82 15.17
N LEU A 310 17.81 -16.68 15.12
CA LEU A 310 17.44 -15.91 16.32
C LEU A 310 16.49 -16.67 17.26
N ILE A 311 15.58 -17.47 16.69
CA ILE A 311 14.67 -18.30 17.48
C ILE A 311 15.41 -19.48 18.12
N HIS A 312 16.35 -20.09 17.39
CA HIS A 312 17.16 -21.19 17.90
C HIS A 312 17.94 -20.78 19.14
N ASP A 313 18.66 -19.65 19.08
CA ASP A 313 19.39 -19.08 20.23
C ASP A 313 18.45 -18.71 21.41
N GLY A 314 17.25 -18.20 21.11
CA GLY A 314 16.26 -17.80 22.12
C GLY A 314 15.58 -18.96 22.86
N LEU A 315 15.48 -20.14 22.22
CA LEU A 315 14.87 -21.36 22.77
C LEU A 315 15.88 -22.21 23.56
N ASP A 316 17.14 -22.30 23.11
CA ASP A 316 18.20 -23.03 23.82
C ASP A 316 18.51 -22.43 25.20
N ALA A 317 18.22 -21.13 25.40
CA ALA A 317 18.30 -20.48 26.70
C ALA A 317 17.16 -20.86 27.68
N LYS A 318 16.06 -21.46 27.21
CA LYS A 318 14.83 -21.71 28.00
C LYS A 318 14.48 -23.19 28.20
N ASP A 319 14.78 -24.09 27.26
CA ASP A 319 14.32 -25.49 27.34
C ASP A 319 15.45 -26.52 27.15
N THR A 320 15.81 -27.24 28.23
CA THR A 320 16.83 -28.32 28.21
C THR A 320 16.29 -29.67 27.69
N SER A 321 15.16 -29.71 26.97
CA SER A 321 14.44 -30.96 26.64
C SER A 321 13.88 -31.09 25.22
N ALA A 322 14.48 -30.46 24.20
CA ALA A 322 14.04 -30.57 22.82
C ALA A 322 15.15 -31.15 21.90
N SER A 323 15.30 -32.47 21.83
CA SER A 323 16.35 -33.12 21.01
C SER A 323 15.94 -33.49 19.58
N ALA A 324 14.64 -33.60 19.29
CA ALA A 324 14.14 -33.95 17.94
C ALA A 324 13.69 -32.73 17.12
N SER A 325 13.04 -31.74 17.75
CA SER A 325 12.63 -30.49 17.09
C SER A 325 13.83 -29.62 16.72
N SER A 326 14.83 -29.55 17.59
CA SER A 326 16.08 -28.80 17.36
C SER A 326 16.85 -29.32 16.14
N ASN A 327 16.91 -30.65 15.96
CA ASN A 327 17.59 -31.25 14.81
C ASN A 327 16.93 -30.88 13.47
N ASN A 328 15.60 -30.78 13.42
CA ASN A 328 14.90 -30.37 12.19
C ASN A 328 15.07 -28.86 11.93
N ASP A 329 15.03 -28.04 12.98
CA ASP A 329 15.23 -26.59 12.89
C ASP A 329 16.67 -26.26 12.41
N ILE A 330 17.68 -26.96 12.95
CA ILE A 330 19.08 -26.84 12.49
C ILE A 330 19.23 -27.28 11.02
N ARG A 331 18.58 -28.37 10.61
CA ARG A 331 18.59 -28.84 9.21
C ARG A 331 18.00 -27.79 8.27
N ASN A 332 16.88 -27.17 8.68
CA ASN A 332 16.24 -26.10 7.92
C ASN A 332 17.19 -24.89 7.76
N ILE A 333 17.85 -24.47 8.85
CA ILE A 333 18.86 -23.40 8.81
C ILE A 333 19.97 -23.73 7.80
N TYR A 334 20.57 -24.93 7.89
CA TYR A 334 21.66 -25.30 6.97
C TYR A 334 21.23 -25.37 5.51
N SER A 335 20.01 -25.85 5.23
CA SER A 335 19.45 -25.91 3.89
C SER A 335 19.26 -24.51 3.30
N CYS A 336 18.75 -23.55 4.08
CA CYS A 336 18.62 -22.15 3.66
C CYS A 336 20.00 -21.51 3.44
N LEU A 337 20.96 -21.73 4.34
CA LEU A 337 22.32 -21.21 4.19
C LEU A 337 23.00 -21.74 2.92
N GLU A 338 22.76 -23.00 2.55
CA GLU A 338 23.29 -23.56 1.29
C GLU A 338 22.79 -22.81 0.06
N VAL A 339 21.50 -22.57 -0.03
CA VAL A 339 20.90 -21.80 -1.13
C VAL A 339 21.43 -20.37 -1.13
N ILE A 340 21.50 -19.72 0.05
CA ILE A 340 21.96 -18.33 0.19
C ILE A 340 23.39 -18.15 -0.35
N PHE A 341 24.30 -19.06 0.00
CA PHE A 341 25.68 -18.98 -0.45
C PHE A 341 25.84 -19.42 -1.91
N SER A 342 25.09 -20.43 -2.36
CA SER A 342 25.17 -20.91 -3.74
C SER A 342 24.64 -19.88 -4.74
N ASN A 343 23.58 -19.15 -4.37
CA ASN A 343 22.95 -18.14 -5.23
C ASN A 343 23.56 -16.74 -5.08
N ASN A 344 24.60 -16.57 -4.24
CA ASN A 344 25.23 -15.27 -3.96
C ASN A 344 24.22 -14.19 -3.57
N VAL A 345 23.31 -14.49 -2.63
CA VAL A 345 22.17 -13.62 -2.31
C VAL A 345 22.57 -12.20 -1.89
N PHE A 346 23.73 -12.01 -1.27
CA PHE A 346 24.26 -10.68 -0.96
C PHE A 346 24.53 -9.82 -2.20
N LEU A 347 24.98 -10.45 -3.29
CA LEU A 347 25.15 -9.76 -4.57
C LEU A 347 23.79 -9.43 -5.20
N SER A 348 22.79 -10.30 -5.01
CA SER A 348 21.40 -10.01 -5.41
C SER A 348 20.83 -8.82 -4.64
N TRP A 349 20.99 -8.76 -3.30
CA TRP A 349 20.63 -7.59 -2.50
C TRP A 349 21.26 -6.30 -3.06
N LEU A 350 22.57 -6.33 -3.30
CA LEU A 350 23.30 -5.16 -3.77
C LEU A 350 22.85 -4.72 -5.17
N ASN A 351 22.90 -5.62 -6.15
CA ASN A 351 22.73 -5.25 -7.55
C ASN A 351 21.27 -5.15 -8.00
N LYS A 352 20.38 -5.98 -7.44
CA LYS A 352 18.96 -6.03 -7.87
C LYS A 352 18.05 -5.12 -7.05
N ILE A 353 18.49 -4.70 -5.86
CA ILE A 353 17.68 -3.86 -4.96
C ILE A 353 18.43 -2.58 -4.62
N LEU A 354 19.50 -2.66 -3.81
CA LEU A 354 20.07 -1.49 -3.15
C LEU A 354 20.70 -0.48 -4.12
N LEU A 355 21.35 -0.93 -5.19
CA LEU A 355 21.98 -0.04 -6.18
C LEU A 355 21.02 0.42 -7.27
N THR A 356 19.75 0.02 -7.25
CA THR A 356 18.82 0.43 -8.30
C THR A 356 18.31 1.85 -8.08
N PRO A 357 18.00 2.59 -9.17
CA PRO A 357 17.38 3.90 -9.05
C PRO A 357 16.04 3.87 -8.30
N ALA A 358 15.30 2.76 -8.38
CA ALA A 358 14.05 2.60 -7.67
C ALA A 358 14.23 2.64 -6.16
N TYR A 359 15.24 1.94 -5.62
CA TYR A 359 15.53 1.97 -4.19
C TYR A 359 16.10 3.32 -3.75
N GLN A 360 17.04 3.88 -4.52
CA GLN A 360 17.73 5.13 -4.16
C GLN A 360 16.82 6.37 -4.20
N ASN A 361 15.73 6.33 -4.97
CA ASN A 361 14.77 7.43 -5.10
C ASN A 361 13.41 7.10 -4.45
N ASP A 362 13.36 6.14 -3.53
CA ASP A 362 12.18 5.89 -2.71
C ASP A 362 12.03 6.94 -1.59
N ASP A 363 10.94 6.86 -0.84
CA ASP A 363 10.67 7.72 0.31
C ASP A 363 11.79 7.60 1.37
N GLU A 364 12.33 8.73 1.84
CA GLU A 364 13.52 8.76 2.71
C GLU A 364 13.31 7.97 4.01
N ASP A 365 12.11 8.05 4.58
CA ASP A 365 11.74 7.32 5.79
C ASP A 365 11.69 5.81 5.55
N MET A 366 11.20 5.41 4.38
CA MET A 366 11.18 4.00 3.99
C MET A 366 12.59 3.48 3.78
N ILE A 367 13.45 4.22 3.08
CA ILE A 367 14.87 3.87 2.91
C ILE A 367 15.57 3.73 4.26
N TYR A 368 15.35 4.69 5.17
CA TYR A 368 15.90 4.65 6.53
C TYR A 368 15.48 3.36 7.26
N MET A 369 14.19 3.03 7.21
CA MET A 369 13.65 1.84 7.86
C MET A 369 14.16 0.53 7.23
N TYR A 370 14.21 0.46 5.89
CA TYR A 370 14.74 -0.67 5.13
C TYR A 370 16.20 -0.95 5.50
N ASN A 371 17.03 0.10 5.49
CA ASN A 371 18.42 0.01 5.89
C ASN A 371 18.58 -0.43 7.35
N ALA A 372 17.77 0.08 8.27
CA ALA A 372 17.82 -0.30 9.68
C ALA A 372 17.54 -1.80 9.89
N TYR A 373 16.54 -2.36 9.20
CA TYR A 373 16.22 -3.79 9.31
C TYR A 373 17.17 -4.69 8.53
N LEU A 374 17.69 -4.23 7.40
CA LEU A 374 18.76 -4.91 6.66
C LEU A 374 20.05 -4.98 7.50
N HIS A 375 20.43 -3.88 8.16
CA HIS A 375 21.57 -3.85 9.07
C HIS A 375 21.38 -4.84 10.23
N LYS A 376 20.21 -4.85 10.87
CA LYS A 376 19.88 -5.83 11.93
C LYS A 376 20.01 -7.26 11.41
N MET A 377 19.43 -7.55 10.25
CA MET A 377 19.49 -8.87 9.62
C MET A 377 20.93 -9.32 9.34
N ILE A 378 21.73 -8.50 8.67
CA ILE A 378 23.13 -8.81 8.32
C ILE A 378 23.98 -8.98 9.57
N THR A 379 23.81 -8.10 10.56
CA THR A 379 24.53 -8.18 11.84
C THR A 379 24.25 -9.51 12.52
N CYS A 380 22.98 -9.92 12.60
CA CYS A 380 22.59 -11.20 13.20
C CYS A 380 23.22 -12.37 12.42
N LEU A 381 23.12 -12.37 11.08
CA LEU A 381 23.68 -13.41 10.23
C LEU A 381 25.20 -13.58 10.42
N LEU A 382 25.97 -12.50 10.42
CA LEU A 382 27.43 -12.53 10.54
C LEU A 382 27.91 -12.84 11.96
N SER A 383 27.13 -12.50 12.98
CA SER A 383 27.49 -12.76 14.38
C SER A 383 27.33 -14.22 14.78
N HIS A 384 26.38 -14.93 14.17
CA HIS A 384 25.90 -16.22 14.64
C HIS A 384 26.86 -17.40 14.30
N PRO A 385 27.13 -18.33 15.25
CA PRO A 385 28.09 -19.43 15.06
C PRO A 385 27.80 -20.32 13.84
N LEU A 386 26.55 -20.75 13.64
CA LEU A 386 26.16 -21.62 12.54
C LEU A 386 26.47 -21.05 11.13
N ALA A 387 26.55 -19.73 10.98
CA ALA A 387 26.96 -19.10 9.72
C ALA A 387 28.48 -19.09 9.52
N LYS A 388 29.27 -19.15 10.60
CA LYS A 388 30.74 -19.17 10.56
C LYS A 388 31.32 -20.55 10.27
N ASP A 389 30.63 -21.61 10.66
CA ASP A 389 31.11 -22.99 10.55
C ASP A 389 31.03 -23.60 9.13
N LYS A 390 30.42 -22.91 8.15
CA LYS A 390 30.42 -23.36 6.75
C LYS A 390 31.69 -22.87 6.02
N PRO A 391 32.46 -23.75 5.34
CA PRO A 391 33.57 -23.33 4.50
C PRO A 391 33.01 -22.43 3.40
N HIS A 392 33.44 -21.17 3.41
CA HIS A 392 32.99 -20.19 2.43
C HIS A 392 33.39 -20.69 1.03
N PRO A 393 32.48 -20.68 0.04
CA PRO A 393 32.88 -20.97 -1.34
C PRO A 393 33.97 -19.98 -1.76
N ALA A 394 35.04 -20.51 -2.35
CA ALA A 394 36.22 -19.77 -2.77
C ALA A 394 35.82 -18.60 -3.67
N GLY A 395 35.86 -17.39 -3.11
CA GLY A 395 35.39 -16.15 -3.75
C GLY A 395 35.17 -15.00 -2.75
N LEU A 396 34.93 -15.34 -1.48
CA LEU A 396 34.86 -14.40 -0.35
C LEU A 396 36.11 -14.41 0.55
N CYS A 397 37.25 -14.92 0.06
CA CYS A 397 38.52 -14.86 0.79
C CYS A 397 39.02 -13.41 0.91
N CYS A 398 38.51 -12.68 1.90
CA CYS A 398 39.39 -11.88 2.74
C CYS A 398 40.17 -12.88 3.59
N SER A 399 41.34 -13.28 3.11
CA SER A 399 42.35 -13.95 3.91
C SER A 399 42.74 -13.04 5.08
N ASP A 400 42.13 -13.26 6.23
CA ASP A 400 42.81 -13.38 7.53
C ASP A 400 41.77 -13.41 8.66
N SER A 401 41.68 -14.56 9.31
CA SER A 401 40.76 -14.95 10.39
C SER A 401 41.03 -14.25 11.74
N SER A 402 41.42 -12.98 11.73
CA SER A 402 41.64 -12.20 12.95
C SER A 402 41.17 -10.75 12.90
N ASN A 403 40.64 -10.25 11.78
CA ASN A 403 40.04 -8.92 11.70
C ASN A 403 38.87 -8.91 10.71
N ILE A 404 37.69 -9.35 11.15
CA ILE A 404 36.44 -8.88 10.54
C ILE A 404 36.27 -7.43 11.00
N SER A 405 36.98 -6.53 10.35
CA SER A 405 36.67 -5.12 10.39
C SER A 405 35.26 -4.95 9.82
N MET A 406 34.35 -4.36 10.61
CA MET A 406 33.01 -3.92 10.18
C MET A 406 33.02 -3.12 8.87
N GLY A 407 34.19 -2.63 8.42
CA GLY A 407 34.37 -1.88 7.19
C GLY A 407 34.58 -2.71 5.91
N ALA A 408 34.32 -4.01 5.85
CA ALA A 408 34.47 -4.79 4.60
C ALA A 408 33.16 -5.21 3.93
N CYS A 409 32.00 -4.97 4.55
CA CYS A 409 30.71 -5.23 3.92
C CYS A 409 30.27 -3.96 3.17
N PRO A 410 30.14 -3.96 1.83
CA PRO A 410 29.68 -2.78 1.07
C PRO A 410 28.29 -2.31 1.49
N ILE A 411 27.51 -3.18 2.14
CA ILE A 411 26.17 -2.91 2.68
C ILE A 411 26.23 -2.16 4.02
N LEU A 412 27.33 -2.27 4.77
CA LEU A 412 27.55 -1.58 6.06
C LEU A 412 28.34 -0.27 5.93
N GLN A 413 28.85 0.04 4.73
CA GLN A 413 29.64 1.24 4.44
C GLN A 413 28.81 2.42 3.91
N LYS A 414 27.49 2.26 3.73
CA LYS A 414 26.59 3.33 3.28
C LYS A 414 25.50 3.62 4.29
#